data_AF-A0A091R9S8-F1
#
_entry.id   AF-A0A091R9S8-F1
#
_cell.length_a   1.000
_cell.length_b   1.000
_cell.length_c   1.000
_cell.angle_alpha   90.00
_cell.angle_beta   90.00
_cell.angle_gamma   90.00
#
_symmetry.space_group_name_H-M   'P 1'
#
loop_
_entity.id
_entity.type
_entity.pdbx_description
1 polymer ?
#
loop_
_entity_poly.entity_id
_entity_poly.type
_entity_poly.pdbx_seq_one_letter_code
_entity_poly.pdbx_strand_id
1 'polypeptide(L)'
;FTEESASRTQVDRRRTSPYFGSKYSREALSPPRRKARRKWTPPRSPFNLVQETLFHDPWKLLIATIFLNKTSGKMAIPVLWEFLKKYPSPEVARSADWKEMSELLKPLGLYELRAKTIIRFSGEYLSKPWRYPIELHGIGKYGNDSYRIFCVNEWKEV
;
A
#
# COMPACT_ATOMS: atom_id res chain seq x y z
N PHE A 1 -28.68 64.86 -30.55
CA PHE A 1 -27.40 65.43 -30.96
C PHE A 1 -26.42 65.11 -29.84
N THR A 2 -25.37 64.32 -29.98
CA THR A 2 -24.47 64.01 -31.10
C THR A 2 -23.66 62.76 -30.65
N GLU A 3 -23.62 61.68 -31.42
CA GLU A 3 -22.57 61.28 -32.38
C GLU A 3 -21.58 60.24 -31.84
N GLU A 4 -21.26 59.30 -32.74
CA GLU A 4 -20.32 58.18 -32.62
C GLU A 4 -18.87 58.63 -32.33
N SER A 5 -18.05 57.72 -31.81
CA SER A 5 -16.83 57.33 -32.55
C SER A 5 -16.20 56.07 -31.95
N ALA A 6 -15.96 55.09 -32.83
CA ALA A 6 -15.08 53.98 -32.57
C ALA A 6 -13.61 54.42 -32.66
N SER A 7 -12.68 53.80 -31.92
CA SER A 7 -11.50 53.15 -32.52
C SER A 7 -10.45 52.62 -31.52
N ARG A 8 -9.88 51.49 -31.95
CA ARG A 8 -8.49 50.99 -31.77
C ARG A 8 -8.07 50.28 -30.48
N THR A 9 -8.04 48.97 -30.64
CA THR A 9 -7.22 47.93 -30.02
C THR A 9 -5.76 48.34 -29.78
N GLN A 10 -5.27 48.13 -28.56
CA GLN A 10 -3.85 48.03 -28.26
C GLN A 10 -3.64 46.77 -27.39
N VAL A 11 -2.95 45.77 -27.94
CA VAL A 11 -2.65 44.51 -27.25
C VAL A 11 -1.63 44.82 -26.14
N ASP A 12 -2.12 44.87 -24.90
CA ASP A 12 -1.28 45.18 -23.74
C ASP A 12 -0.37 43.99 -23.45
N ARG A 13 0.95 44.22 -23.54
CA ARG A 13 1.97 43.24 -23.16
C ARG A 13 1.71 42.84 -21.72
N ARG A 14 1.48 41.55 -21.46
CA ARG A 14 1.27 41.01 -20.11
C ARG A 14 2.36 41.52 -19.18
N ARG A 15 2.00 42.45 -18.30
CA ARG A 15 2.87 42.95 -17.24
C ARG A 15 3.07 41.84 -16.23
N THR A 16 4.23 41.20 -16.24
CA THR A 16 4.67 40.41 -15.09
C THR A 16 4.93 41.37 -13.93
N SER A 17 4.50 40.97 -12.73
CA SER A 17 4.60 41.87 -11.57
C SER A 17 6.08 42.21 -11.27
N PRO A 18 6.36 43.37 -10.63
CA PRO A 18 7.72 43.79 -10.30
C PRO A 18 8.50 42.76 -9.46
N TYR A 19 7.78 41.84 -8.81
CA TYR A 19 8.35 40.76 -7.99
C TYR A 19 8.92 39.59 -8.80
N PHE A 20 8.50 39.39 -10.06
CA PHE A 20 8.94 38.26 -10.89
C PHE A 20 10.06 38.66 -11.89
N GLY A 21 10.80 39.72 -11.60
CA GLY A 21 11.91 40.17 -12.42
C GLY A 21 13.13 39.23 -12.35
N SER A 22 13.75 38.98 -13.50
CA SER A 22 14.92 38.10 -13.71
C SER A 22 16.17 38.43 -12.86
N LYS A 23 16.16 39.48 -12.03
CA LYS A 23 17.27 39.80 -11.12
C LYS A 23 17.25 38.99 -9.82
N TYR A 24 16.09 38.46 -9.42
CA TYR A 24 15.97 37.65 -8.20
C TYR A 24 16.39 36.17 -8.35
N SER A 25 16.65 35.70 -9.57
CA SER A 25 17.00 34.29 -9.81
C SER A 25 18.45 33.94 -9.46
N ARG A 26 19.35 34.92 -9.27
CA ARG A 26 20.76 34.66 -8.91
C ARG A 26 21.01 34.51 -7.40
N GLU A 27 20.14 35.10 -6.57
CA GLU A 27 20.22 35.06 -5.10
C GLU A 27 19.01 34.37 -4.44
N ALA A 28 18.11 33.79 -5.25
CA ALA A 28 17.02 32.99 -4.74
C ALA A 28 17.58 31.82 -3.92
N LEU A 29 17.23 31.77 -2.63
CA LEU A 29 17.43 30.60 -1.79
C LEU A 29 16.91 29.39 -2.58
N SER A 30 17.75 28.36 -2.67
CA SER A 30 17.36 27.09 -3.30
C SER A 30 15.99 26.68 -2.76
N PRO A 31 15.05 26.20 -3.60
CA PRO A 31 13.78 25.67 -3.11
C PRO A 31 14.09 24.75 -1.93
N PRO A 32 13.39 24.88 -0.79
CA PRO A 32 13.71 24.12 0.39
C PRO A 32 13.78 22.66 -0.02
N ARG A 33 14.97 22.05 0.14
CA ARG A 33 15.16 20.62 -0.10
C ARG A 33 14.25 19.93 0.90
N ARG A 34 13.00 19.67 0.49
CA ARG A 34 12.11 18.78 1.22
C ARG A 34 12.94 17.52 1.35
N LYS A 35 13.42 17.20 2.56
CA LYS A 35 13.90 15.86 2.86
C LYS A 35 12.70 14.99 2.52
N ALA A 36 12.68 14.46 1.30
CA ALA A 36 11.60 13.61 0.85
C ALA A 36 11.48 12.57 1.94
N ARG A 37 10.29 12.45 2.57
CA ARG A 37 10.06 11.37 3.52
C ARG A 37 10.40 10.10 2.74
N ARG A 38 11.58 9.51 3.00
CA ARG A 38 12.06 8.36 2.25
C ARG A 38 11.11 7.23 2.62
N LYS A 39 10.13 6.96 1.76
CA LYS A 39 9.22 5.83 1.91
C LYS A 39 10.11 4.59 1.87
N TRP A 40 10.00 3.76 2.91
CA TRP A 40 10.74 2.51 3.00
C TRP A 40 10.48 1.66 1.76
N THR A 41 11.54 1.10 1.19
CA THR A 41 11.46 0.12 0.10
C THR A 41 12.46 -0.96 0.46
N PRO A 42 12.00 -2.13 0.93
CA PRO A 42 12.90 -3.21 1.29
C PRO A 42 13.69 -3.65 0.06
N PRO A 43 15.00 -3.93 0.20
CA PRO A 43 15.81 -4.40 -0.92
C PRO A 43 15.36 -5.79 -1.37
N ARG A 44 15.59 -6.10 -2.65
CA ARG A 44 15.43 -7.46 -3.16
C ARG A 44 16.58 -8.34 -2.68
N SER A 45 16.26 -9.56 -2.29
CA SER A 45 17.22 -10.54 -1.78
C SER A 45 17.40 -11.69 -2.78
N PRO A 46 18.48 -12.49 -2.68
CA PRO A 46 18.62 -13.70 -3.49
C PRO A 46 17.60 -14.80 -3.13
N PHE A 47 16.87 -14.65 -2.02
CA PHE A 47 15.92 -15.65 -1.52
C PHE A 47 14.53 -15.51 -2.13
N ASN A 48 14.24 -14.39 -2.82
CA ASN A 48 12.96 -14.14 -3.49
C ASN A 48 11.74 -14.38 -2.59
N LEU A 49 11.78 -13.83 -1.38
CA LEU A 49 10.68 -13.96 -0.44
C LEU A 49 9.43 -13.29 -1.02
N VAL A 50 8.25 -13.92 -0.89
CA VAL A 50 7.00 -13.37 -1.45
C VAL A 50 6.68 -11.97 -0.89
N GLN A 51 7.10 -11.70 0.35
CA GLN A 51 7.01 -10.40 1.02
C GLN A 51 7.71 -9.28 0.23
N GLU A 52 8.81 -9.56 -0.46
CA GLU A 52 9.53 -8.58 -1.29
C GLU A 52 8.70 -8.06 -2.47
N THR A 53 7.65 -8.79 -2.85
CA THR A 53 6.74 -8.39 -3.94
C THR A 53 5.46 -7.75 -3.41
N LEU A 54 5.07 -8.05 -2.17
CA LEU A 54 3.79 -7.65 -1.59
C LEU A 54 3.88 -6.46 -0.64
N PHE A 55 5.07 -5.98 -0.28
CA PHE A 55 5.27 -4.96 0.75
C PHE A 55 4.53 -3.62 0.51
N HIS A 56 4.18 -3.32 -0.74
CA HIS A 56 3.39 -2.13 -1.07
C HIS A 56 1.96 -2.18 -0.54
N ASP A 57 1.46 -3.38 -0.25
CA ASP A 57 0.11 -3.67 0.23
C ASP A 57 0.21 -4.54 1.51
N PRO A 58 0.19 -3.91 2.69
CA PRO A 58 0.36 -4.63 3.95
C PRO A 58 -0.68 -5.72 4.18
N TRP A 59 -1.91 -5.55 3.70
CA TRP A 59 -2.93 -6.58 3.82
C TRP A 59 -2.56 -7.82 3.02
N LYS A 60 -2.18 -7.67 1.75
CA LYS A 60 -1.74 -8.80 0.91
C LYS A 60 -0.51 -9.49 1.47
N LEU A 61 0.46 -8.72 1.97
CA LEU A 61 1.63 -9.27 2.63
C LEU A 61 1.24 -10.13 3.85
N LEU A 62 0.34 -9.64 4.70
CA LEU A 62 -0.11 -10.37 5.89
C LEU A 62 -0.94 -11.62 5.52
N ILE A 63 -1.79 -11.54 4.49
CA ILE A 63 -2.46 -12.73 3.93
C ILE A 63 -1.43 -13.77 3.49
N ALA A 64 -0.35 -13.37 2.82
CA ALA A 64 0.71 -14.29 2.43
C ALA A 64 1.34 -14.98 3.65
N THR A 65 1.52 -14.27 4.77
CA THR A 65 2.03 -14.89 6.01
C THR A 65 1.04 -15.91 6.60
N ILE A 66 -0.27 -15.66 6.52
CA ILE A 66 -1.31 -16.61 6.94
C ILE A 66 -1.27 -17.88 6.06
N PHE A 67 -1.06 -17.73 4.75
CA PHE A 67 -0.93 -18.84 3.80
C PHE A 67 0.30 -19.72 4.07
N LEU A 68 1.40 -19.12 4.50
CA LEU A 68 2.67 -19.80 4.78
C LEU A 68 2.72 -20.47 6.16
N ASN A 69 1.69 -20.28 7.01
CA ASN A 69 1.63 -20.94 8.31
C ASN A 69 1.53 -22.45 8.16
N LYS A 70 2.62 -23.15 8.53
CA LYS A 70 2.75 -24.62 8.45
C LYS A 70 2.47 -25.18 7.05
N THR A 71 2.69 -24.39 6.00
CA THR A 71 2.53 -24.81 4.60
C THR A 71 3.75 -24.36 3.80
N SER A 72 4.25 -25.22 2.91
CA SER A 72 5.40 -24.87 2.07
C SER A 72 5.03 -23.78 1.06
N GLY A 73 5.96 -22.86 0.79
CA GLY A 73 5.75 -21.80 -0.21
C GLY A 73 5.45 -22.34 -1.60
N LYS A 74 6.02 -23.50 -1.96
CA LYS A 74 5.77 -24.19 -3.24
C LYS A 74 4.28 -24.51 -3.45
N MET A 75 3.56 -24.85 -2.39
CA MET A 75 2.12 -25.13 -2.45
C MET A 75 1.28 -23.86 -2.21
N ALA A 76 1.69 -23.03 -1.26
CA ALA A 76 0.91 -21.87 -0.82
C ALA A 76 0.88 -20.72 -1.83
N ILE A 77 2.01 -20.43 -2.51
CA ILE A 77 2.14 -19.24 -3.36
C ILE A 77 1.22 -19.30 -4.60
N PRO A 78 1.10 -20.43 -5.34
CA PRO A 78 0.14 -20.50 -6.45
C PRO A 78 -1.30 -20.21 -6.02
N VAL A 79 -1.75 -20.85 -4.92
CA VAL A 79 -3.11 -20.65 -4.38
C VAL A 79 -3.29 -19.24 -3.81
N LEU A 80 -2.25 -18.62 -3.27
CA LEU A 80 -2.28 -17.21 -2.84
C LEU A 80 -2.63 -16.29 -4.02
N TRP A 81 -2.06 -16.51 -5.20
CA TRP A 81 -2.36 -15.67 -6.37
C TRP A 81 -3.78 -15.86 -6.86
N GLU A 82 -4.29 -17.10 -6.87
CA GLU A 82 -5.70 -17.38 -7.16
C GLU A 82 -6.64 -16.70 -6.14
N PHE A 83 -6.28 -16.80 -4.85
CA PHE A 83 -6.99 -16.12 -3.78
C PHE A 83 -7.02 -14.62 -3.99
N LEU A 84 -5.88 -13.97 -4.26
CA LEU A 84 -5.80 -12.51 -4.46
C LEU A 84 -6.50 -12.04 -5.74
N LYS A 85 -6.65 -12.92 -6.75
CA LYS A 85 -7.47 -12.63 -7.93
C LYS A 85 -8.96 -12.60 -7.57
N LYS A 86 -9.42 -13.52 -6.72
CA LYS A 86 -10.82 -13.64 -6.30
C LYS A 86 -11.21 -12.65 -5.19
N TYR A 87 -10.30 -12.41 -4.25
CA TYR A 87 -10.46 -11.54 -3.09
C TYR A 87 -9.35 -10.48 -3.11
N PRO A 88 -9.47 -9.42 -3.93
CA PRO A 88 -8.37 -8.49 -4.19
C PRO A 88 -8.09 -7.49 -3.06
N SER A 89 -8.99 -7.39 -2.08
CA SER A 89 -8.93 -6.40 -1.00
C SER A 89 -9.55 -6.93 0.30
N PRO A 90 -9.24 -6.33 1.48
CA PRO A 90 -9.84 -6.71 2.75
C PRO A 90 -11.37 -6.54 2.77
N GLU A 91 -11.92 -5.55 2.04
CA GLU A 91 -13.36 -5.30 1.95
C GLU A 91 -14.09 -6.46 1.30
N VAL A 92 -13.50 -7.04 0.25
CA VAL A 92 -14.07 -8.21 -0.42
C VAL A 92 -13.89 -9.45 0.45
N ALA A 93 -12.70 -9.64 1.01
CA ALA A 93 -12.37 -10.81 1.82
C ALA A 93 -13.21 -10.91 3.11
N ARG A 94 -13.50 -9.80 3.79
CA ARG A 94 -14.32 -9.81 5.03
C ARG A 94 -15.79 -10.18 4.78
N SER A 95 -16.27 -9.97 3.57
CA SER A 95 -17.68 -10.21 3.18
C SER A 95 -17.87 -11.55 2.47
N ALA A 96 -16.80 -12.34 2.31
CA ALA A 96 -16.85 -13.65 1.67
C ALA A 96 -17.51 -14.71 2.55
N ASP A 97 -18.11 -15.72 1.92
CA ASP A 97 -18.48 -16.95 2.62
C ASP A 97 -17.23 -17.79 2.91
N TRP A 98 -17.06 -18.16 4.17
CA TRP A 98 -15.92 -18.97 4.60
C TRP A 98 -15.94 -20.36 3.97
N LYS A 99 -17.12 -20.93 3.63
CA LYS A 99 -17.20 -22.25 3.01
C LYS A 99 -16.64 -22.23 1.59
N GLU A 100 -17.00 -21.22 0.81
CA GLU A 100 -16.48 -21.03 -0.54
C GLU A 100 -14.96 -20.75 -0.53
N MET A 101 -14.50 -19.91 0.39
CA MET A 101 -13.07 -19.64 0.57
C MET A 101 -12.31 -20.90 1.01
N SER A 102 -12.91 -21.71 1.90
CA SER A 102 -12.37 -22.99 2.37
C SER A 102 -12.10 -23.95 1.22
N GLU A 103 -13.00 -24.06 0.23
CA GLU A 103 -12.79 -24.95 -0.92
C GLU A 103 -11.55 -24.56 -1.74
N LEU A 104 -11.28 -23.26 -1.89
CA LEU A 104 -10.04 -22.79 -2.54
C LEU A 104 -8.78 -23.15 -1.72
N LEU A 105 -8.88 -23.08 -0.38
CA LEU A 105 -7.75 -23.34 0.51
C LEU A 105 -7.52 -24.84 0.80
N LYS A 106 -8.46 -25.70 0.41
CA LYS A 106 -8.49 -27.14 0.70
C LYS A 106 -7.16 -27.87 0.45
N PRO A 107 -6.43 -27.63 -0.66
CA PRO A 107 -5.16 -28.30 -0.93
C PRO A 107 -4.04 -27.96 0.06
N LEU A 108 -4.17 -26.87 0.82
CA LEU A 108 -3.13 -26.36 1.72
C LEU A 108 -3.22 -26.95 3.15
N GLY A 109 -4.32 -27.64 3.47
CA GLY A 109 -4.64 -28.04 4.83
C GLY A 109 -5.08 -26.88 5.72
N LEU A 110 -5.65 -27.18 6.90
CA LEU A 110 -6.18 -26.19 7.85
C LEU A 110 -7.19 -25.20 7.21
N TYR A 111 -7.84 -25.61 6.13
CA TYR A 111 -8.56 -24.72 5.21
C TYR A 111 -9.73 -24.00 5.87
N GLU A 112 -10.54 -24.67 6.70
CA GLU A 112 -11.64 -24.01 7.41
C GLU A 112 -11.15 -22.98 8.42
N LEU A 113 -10.15 -23.37 9.23
CA LEU A 113 -9.55 -22.49 10.22
C LEU A 113 -8.94 -21.27 9.53
N ARG A 114 -8.23 -21.49 8.42
CA ARG A 114 -7.58 -20.43 7.65
C ARG A 114 -8.61 -19.51 6.98
N ALA A 115 -9.68 -20.04 6.40
CA ALA A 115 -10.75 -19.24 5.80
C ALA A 115 -11.42 -18.33 6.84
N LYS A 116 -11.82 -18.89 7.99
CA LYS A 116 -12.41 -18.13 9.10
C LYS A 116 -11.43 -17.07 9.63
N THR A 117 -10.16 -17.43 9.77
CA THR A 117 -9.09 -16.51 10.18
C THR A 117 -8.96 -15.35 9.21
N ILE A 118 -8.91 -15.60 7.89
CA ILE A 118 -8.75 -14.56 6.86
C ILE A 118 -9.93 -13.58 6.87
N ILE A 119 -11.15 -14.08 6.97
CA ILE A 119 -12.36 -13.24 7.03
C ILE A 119 -12.32 -12.33 8.25
N ARG A 120 -12.05 -12.90 9.43
CA ARG A 120 -11.97 -12.13 10.69
C ARG A 120 -10.81 -11.15 10.68
N PHE A 121 -9.63 -11.58 10.26
CA PHE A 121 -8.44 -10.74 10.08
C PHE A 121 -8.75 -9.54 9.19
N SER A 122 -9.37 -9.76 8.02
CA SER A 122 -9.69 -8.70 7.07
C SER A 122 -10.75 -7.73 7.62
N GLY A 123 -11.69 -8.24 8.42
CA GLY A 123 -12.63 -7.41 9.16
C GLY A 123 -11.94 -6.51 10.20
N GLU A 124 -11.10 -7.09 11.06
CA GLU A 124 -10.34 -6.34 12.08
C GLU A 124 -9.32 -5.37 11.46
N TYR A 125 -8.69 -5.74 10.34
CA TYR A 125 -7.75 -4.89 9.60
C TYR A 125 -8.36 -3.53 9.22
N LEU A 126 -9.66 -3.52 8.89
CA LEU A 126 -10.39 -2.32 8.48
C LEU A 126 -11.06 -1.57 9.63
N SER A 127 -11.56 -2.29 10.65
CA SER A 127 -12.43 -1.71 11.67
C SER A 127 -11.74 -1.40 13.00
N LYS A 128 -10.67 -2.13 13.33
CA LYS A 128 -9.95 -1.96 14.58
C LYS A 128 -8.86 -0.90 14.40
N PRO A 129 -8.66 0.03 15.35
CA PRO A 129 -7.43 0.80 15.38
C PRO A 129 -6.28 -0.11 15.80
N TRP A 130 -5.23 -0.20 14.98
CA TRP A 130 -4.04 -0.99 15.28
C TRP A 130 -2.78 -0.23 14.85
N ARG A 131 -1.69 -0.42 15.60
CA ARG A 131 -0.37 0.13 15.26
C ARG A 131 0.51 -0.92 14.61
N TYR A 132 0.46 -2.14 15.13
CA TYR A 132 1.17 -3.30 14.60
C TYR A 132 0.20 -4.46 14.36
N PRO A 133 0.41 -5.25 13.29
CA PRO A 133 -0.57 -6.25 12.91
C PRO A 133 -0.64 -7.43 13.88
N ILE A 134 0.32 -7.60 14.82
CA ILE A 134 0.19 -8.58 15.93
C ILE A 134 -1.07 -8.37 16.79
N GLU A 135 -1.63 -7.16 16.76
CA GLU A 135 -2.89 -6.81 17.43
C GLU A 135 -4.12 -7.40 16.72
N LEU A 136 -3.97 -7.88 15.48
CA LEU A 136 -5.04 -8.38 14.64
C LEU A 136 -5.14 -9.90 14.74
N HIS A 137 -6.37 -10.42 14.75
CA HIS A 137 -6.62 -11.84 14.79
C HIS A 137 -5.90 -12.58 13.66
N GLY A 138 -5.25 -13.70 13.99
CA GLY A 138 -4.55 -14.55 13.03
C GLY A 138 -3.09 -14.14 12.74
N ILE A 139 -2.63 -13.00 13.23
CA ILE A 139 -1.26 -12.53 13.03
C ILE A 139 -0.45 -12.73 14.31
N GLY A 140 0.56 -13.61 14.26
CA GLY A 140 1.53 -13.81 15.33
C GLY A 140 2.87 -13.11 15.07
N LYS A 141 3.90 -13.49 15.84
CA LYS A 141 5.27 -12.92 15.72
C LYS A 141 5.78 -12.92 14.27
N TYR A 142 5.64 -14.05 13.56
CA TYR A 142 6.09 -14.17 12.16
C TYR A 142 5.46 -13.12 11.22
N GLY A 143 4.14 -12.95 11.28
CA GLY A 143 3.45 -11.96 10.44
C GLY A 143 3.80 -10.52 10.84
N ASN A 144 3.97 -10.27 12.13
CA ASN A 144 4.39 -8.98 12.65
C ASN A 144 5.80 -8.59 12.24
N ASP A 145 6.75 -9.51 12.37
CA ASP A 145 8.14 -9.31 11.94
C ASP A 145 8.20 -9.08 10.43
N SER A 146 7.41 -9.82 9.65
CA SER A 146 7.29 -9.60 8.20
C SER A 146 6.81 -8.17 7.91
N TYR A 147 5.79 -7.68 8.61
CA TYR A 147 5.35 -6.29 8.46
C TYR A 147 6.43 -5.28 8.85
N ARG A 148 7.12 -5.50 9.98
CA ARG A 148 8.18 -4.61 10.48
C ARG A 148 9.42 -4.55 9.61
N ILE A 149 9.72 -5.63 8.90
CA ILE A 149 10.85 -5.69 7.96
C ILE A 149 10.46 -5.08 6.61
N PHE A 150 9.30 -5.44 6.07
CA PHE A 150 8.97 -5.15 4.67
C PHE A 150 8.08 -3.91 4.49
N CYS A 151 7.09 -3.69 5.36
CA CYS A 151 6.15 -2.59 5.21
C CYS A 151 6.64 -1.29 5.86
N VAL A 152 7.44 -1.39 6.93
CA VAL A 152 8.01 -0.24 7.65
C VAL A 152 9.53 -0.41 7.81
N ASN A 153 10.25 0.69 8.07
CA ASN A 153 11.71 0.66 8.19
C ASN A 153 12.17 0.31 9.61
N GLU A 154 11.69 -0.81 10.16
CA GLU A 154 12.01 -1.26 11.52
C GLU A 154 12.84 -2.55 11.52
N TRP A 155 13.36 -2.99 10.36
CA TRP A 155 14.07 -4.26 10.19
C TRP A 155 15.28 -4.48 11.12
N LYS A 156 15.88 -3.41 11.66
CA LYS A 156 17.01 -3.49 12.62
C LYS A 156 16.58 -3.84 14.05
N GLU A 157 15.29 -3.73 14.34
CA GLU A 157 14.69 -3.89 15.67
C GLU A 157 13.84 -5.17 15.76
N VAL A 158 13.95 -6.06 14.78
CA VAL A 158 13.18 -7.30 14.61
C VAL A 158 14.01 -8.51 14.99
#